data_AF-A0A662HHM2-F1
#
_entry.id   AF-A0A662HHM2-F1
#
_cell.length_a   1.000
_cell.length_b   1.000
_cell.length_c   1.000
_cell.angle_alpha   90.00
_cell.angle_beta   90.00
_cell.angle_gamma   90.00
#
_symmetry.space_group_name_H-M   'P 1'
#
loop_
_entity.id
_entity.type
_entity.pdbx_description
1 polymer ?
#
loop_
_entity_poly.entity_id
_entity_poly.type
_entity_poly.pdbx_seq_one_letter_code
_entity_poly.pdbx_strand_id
1 'polypeptide(L)'
;MSKVIRISSVNPEVVASLAKEFKKKLKIIEKELNKYLSRFDFEISYHYELSVIRISSKDRLQICKLTGEEPILTFPLIKTKPKKEEIYELYILRNGIILLKYVAVRKDRVMEDYYILTKTGLQKIYSK
;
A
#
# COMPACT_ATOMS: atom_id res chain seq x y z
N MET A 1 -39.24 1.36 1.88
CA MET A 1 -38.37 1.79 3.00
C MET A 1 -37.25 0.77 3.18
N SER A 2 -36.00 1.16 2.98
CA SER A 2 -34.84 0.29 3.21
C SER A 2 -34.64 0.08 4.71
N LYS A 3 -34.75 -1.17 5.19
CA LYS A 3 -34.40 -1.54 6.57
C LYS A 3 -32.89 -1.35 6.74
N VAL A 4 -32.48 -0.28 7.42
CA VAL A 4 -31.07 -0.05 7.78
C VAL A 4 -30.68 -1.05 8.86
N ILE A 5 -29.67 -1.88 8.58
CA ILE A 5 -29.07 -2.78 9.57
C ILE A 5 -28.04 -1.97 10.37
N ARG A 6 -28.24 -1.87 11.69
CA ARG A 6 -27.27 -1.25 12.61
C ARG A 6 -26.43 -2.34 13.26
N ILE A 7 -25.11 -2.18 13.25
CA ILE A 7 -24.20 -3.04 14.02
C ILE A 7 -24.41 -2.71 15.51
N SER A 8 -25.01 -3.63 16.26
CA SER A 8 -25.33 -3.44 17.68
C SER A 8 -24.23 -3.91 18.63
N SER A 9 -23.25 -4.64 18.13
CA SER A 9 -22.18 -5.25 18.94
C SER A 9 -21.04 -4.29 19.30
N VAL A 10 -21.01 -3.08 18.74
CA VAL A 10 -19.94 -2.09 18.99
C VAL A 10 -20.55 -0.69 19.10
N ASN A 11 -20.08 0.10 20.07
CA ASN A 11 -20.50 1.49 20.22
C ASN A 11 -20.10 2.32 18.96
N PRO A 12 -21.06 2.85 18.18
CA PRO A 12 -20.77 3.60 16.96
C PRO A 12 -19.90 4.86 17.19
N GLU A 13 -20.03 5.51 18.34
CA GLU A 13 -19.24 6.71 18.66
C GLU A 13 -17.75 6.38 18.83
N VAL A 14 -17.46 5.23 19.46
CA VAL A 14 -16.09 4.73 19.61
C VAL A 14 -15.49 4.40 18.25
N VAL A 15 -16.26 3.72 17.39
CA VAL A 15 -15.83 3.41 16.01
C VAL A 15 -15.55 4.70 15.22
N ALA A 16 -16.43 5.70 15.33
CA ALA A 16 -16.26 6.98 14.66
C ALA A 16 -15.00 7.72 15.12
N SER A 17 -14.72 7.71 16.43
CA SER A 17 -13.52 8.31 17.02
C SER A 17 -12.24 7.63 16.51
N LEU A 18 -12.20 6.30 16.56
CA LEU A 18 -11.08 5.50 16.05
C LEU A 18 -10.84 5.74 14.56
N ALA A 19 -11.91 5.76 13.76
CA ALA A 19 -11.83 6.03 12.33
C ALA A 19 -11.26 7.43 12.04
N LYS A 20 -11.66 8.45 12.84
CA LYS A 20 -11.14 9.82 12.70
C LYS A 20 -9.66 9.91 13.06
N GLU A 21 -9.25 9.29 14.16
CA GLU A 21 -7.83 9.24 14.58
C GLU A 21 -6.98 8.53 13.53
N PHE A 22 -7.45 7.37 13.07
CA PHE A 22 -6.77 6.57 12.07
C PHE A 22 -6.61 7.33 10.74
N LYS A 23 -7.67 7.99 10.27
CA LYS A 23 -7.62 8.84 9.06
C LYS A 23 -6.62 9.99 9.21
N LYS A 24 -6.51 10.59 10.40
CA LYS A 24 -5.51 11.65 10.67
C LYS A 24 -4.08 11.11 10.59
N LYS A 25 -3.80 9.95 11.19
CA LYS A 25 -2.48 9.32 11.14
C LYS A 25 -2.10 8.89 9.71
N LEU A 26 -3.03 8.30 8.96
CA LEU A 26 -2.80 7.93 7.56
C LEU A 26 -2.44 9.14 6.70
N LYS A 27 -3.12 10.29 6.87
CA LYS A 27 -2.78 11.53 6.14
C LYS A 27 -1.34 12.00 6.39
N ILE A 28 -0.83 11.83 7.61
CA ILE A 28 0.55 12.20 7.95
C ILE A 28 1.52 11.27 7.22
N ILE A 29 1.29 9.95 7.30
CA ILE A 29 2.11 8.93 6.62
C ILE A 29 2.15 9.18 5.11
N GLU A 30 0.98 9.42 4.49
CA GLU A 30 0.88 9.68 3.05
C GLU A 30 1.69 10.92 2.63
N LYS A 31 1.56 12.01 3.39
CA LYS A 31 2.33 13.25 3.14
C LYS A 31 3.84 13.01 3.24
N GLU A 32 4.28 12.21 4.21
CA GLU A 32 5.69 11.86 4.37
C GLU A 32 6.18 10.96 3.23
N LEU A 33 5.43 9.91 2.89
CA LEU A 33 5.74 9.01 1.78
C LEU A 33 5.83 9.75 0.45
N ASN A 34 4.87 10.61 0.12
CA ASN A 34 4.89 11.36 -1.15
C ASN A 34 6.11 12.28 -1.30
N LYS A 35 6.68 12.80 -0.20
CA LYS A 35 7.96 13.54 -0.25
C LYS A 35 9.14 12.68 -0.68
N TYR A 36 9.14 11.39 -0.31
CA TYR A 36 10.19 10.47 -0.72
C TYR A 36 9.92 9.90 -2.12
N LEU A 37 8.68 9.50 -2.39
CA LEU A 37 8.26 8.90 -3.66
C LEU A 37 8.40 9.84 -4.85
N SER A 38 8.15 11.15 -4.66
CA SER A 38 8.31 12.15 -5.72
C SER A 38 9.74 12.23 -6.27
N ARG A 39 10.76 11.83 -5.48
CA ARG A 39 12.16 11.74 -5.95
C ARG A 39 12.39 10.60 -6.94
N PHE A 40 11.46 9.66 -7.00
CA PHE A 40 11.49 8.45 -7.82
C PHE A 40 10.35 8.44 -8.86
N ASP A 41 9.77 9.60 -9.15
CA ASP A 41 8.64 9.76 -10.08
C ASP A 41 7.39 8.95 -9.69
N PHE A 42 7.17 8.74 -8.38
CA PHE A 42 5.99 8.09 -7.84
C PHE A 42 5.14 9.05 -7.00
N GLU A 43 3.85 8.78 -6.98
CA GLU A 43 2.84 9.46 -6.15
C GLU A 43 1.82 8.43 -5.67
N ILE A 44 1.33 8.56 -4.44
CA ILE A 44 0.22 7.73 -3.95
C ILE A 44 -1.06 8.13 -4.70
N SER A 45 -1.80 7.14 -5.23
CA SER A 45 -3.05 7.39 -5.95
C SER A 45 -4.13 7.94 -4.99
N TYR A 46 -4.48 9.21 -5.19
CA TYR A 46 -5.50 9.93 -4.41
C TYR A 46 -6.95 9.50 -4.71
N HIS A 47 -7.17 8.69 -5.76
CA HIS A 47 -8.52 8.27 -6.17
C HIS A 47 -9.15 7.20 -5.26
N TYR A 48 -8.36 6.59 -4.37
CA TYR A 48 -8.87 5.71 -3.33
C TYR A 48 -8.93 6.52 -2.02
N GLU A 49 -10.12 6.96 -1.61
CA GLU A 49 -10.33 7.74 -0.38
C GLU A 49 -9.69 7.06 0.84
N LEU A 50 -8.42 7.36 1.18
CA LEU A 50 -7.68 6.89 2.37
C LEU A 50 -8.10 5.49 2.85
N SER A 51 -8.34 4.59 1.88
CA SER A 51 -8.91 3.29 2.15
C SER A 51 -7.69 2.43 2.38
N VAL A 52 -7.57 1.84 3.57
CA VAL A 52 -6.64 0.72 3.72
C VAL A 52 -7.15 -0.34 2.77
N ILE A 53 -6.50 -0.46 1.61
CA ILE A 53 -6.84 -1.53 0.68
C ILE A 53 -6.49 -2.80 1.41
N ARG A 54 -7.43 -3.74 1.43
CA ARG A 54 -7.20 -5.05 2.03
C ARG A 54 -5.99 -5.68 1.34
N ILE A 55 -4.92 -5.90 2.10
CA ILE A 55 -3.75 -6.62 1.60
C ILE A 55 -4.19 -8.06 1.29
N SER A 56 -3.98 -8.50 0.06
CA SER A 56 -4.39 -9.83 -0.37
C SER A 56 -3.64 -10.91 0.41
N SER A 57 -4.25 -12.08 0.63
CA SER A 57 -3.57 -13.21 1.29
C SER A 57 -2.33 -13.65 0.51
N LYS A 58 -2.37 -13.56 -0.83
CA LYS A 58 -1.23 -13.84 -1.70
C LYS A 58 -0.06 -12.90 -1.40
N ASP A 59 -0.31 -11.59 -1.37
CA ASP A 59 0.73 -10.60 -1.09
C ASP A 59 1.27 -10.73 0.33
N ARG A 60 0.39 -10.99 1.32
CA ARG A 60 0.82 -11.26 2.70
C ARG A 60 1.82 -12.41 2.77
N LEU A 61 1.49 -13.55 2.14
CA LEU A 61 2.38 -14.72 2.13
C LEU A 61 3.68 -14.45 1.37
N GLN A 62 3.60 -13.83 0.19
CA GLN A 62 4.76 -13.56 -0.64
C GLN A 62 5.72 -12.56 0.03
N ILE A 63 5.19 -11.47 0.57
CA ILE A 63 5.99 -10.47 1.29
C ILE A 63 6.63 -11.09 2.53
N CYS A 64 5.85 -11.82 3.34
CA CYS A 64 6.39 -12.52 4.51
C CYS A 64 7.50 -13.51 4.13
N LYS A 65 7.36 -14.25 3.02
CA LYS A 65 8.41 -15.13 2.50
C LYS A 65 9.67 -14.37 2.08
N LEU A 66 9.53 -13.18 1.48
CA LEU A 66 10.64 -12.38 0.99
C LEU A 66 11.37 -11.60 2.09
N THR A 67 10.66 -11.14 3.11
CA THR A 67 11.19 -10.18 4.10
C THR A 67 11.17 -10.69 5.54
N GLY A 68 10.49 -11.81 5.82
CA GLY A 68 10.25 -12.31 7.18
C GLY A 68 9.26 -11.47 7.99
N GLU A 69 8.52 -10.55 7.36
CA GLU A 69 7.76 -9.50 8.04
C GLU A 69 6.33 -9.38 7.49
N GLU A 70 5.38 -9.00 8.35
CA GLU A 70 3.99 -8.83 7.95
C GLU A 70 3.75 -7.44 7.34
N PRO A 71 3.14 -7.34 6.16
CA PRO A 71 2.66 -6.06 5.65
C PRO A 71 1.41 -5.61 6.41
N ILE A 72 1.42 -4.37 6.91
CA ILE A 72 0.37 -3.80 7.77
C ILE A 72 -0.47 -2.73 7.06
N LEU A 73 0.10 -2.05 6.05
CA LEU A 73 -0.58 -1.07 5.21
C LEU A 73 -0.18 -1.24 3.76
N THR A 74 -1.06 -0.86 2.84
CA THR A 74 -0.73 -0.78 1.41
C THR A 74 -1.33 0.45 0.77
N PHE A 75 -0.62 1.01 -0.20
CA PHE A 75 -1.02 2.19 -0.97
C PHE A 75 -0.82 1.92 -2.46
N PRO A 76 -1.84 2.14 -3.31
CA PRO A 76 -1.66 2.12 -4.75
C PRO A 76 -0.80 3.32 -5.16
N LEU A 77 0.21 3.09 -6.00
CA LEU A 77 1.06 4.15 -6.53
C LEU A 77 0.78 4.41 -8.01
N ILE A 78 0.91 5.67 -8.39
CA ILE A 78 0.95 6.16 -9.76
C ILE A 78 2.38 6.60 -10.05
N LYS A 79 2.85 6.26 -11.24
CA LYS A 79 4.11 6.78 -11.76
C LYS A 79 3.82 8.00 -12.64
N THR A 80 4.59 9.07 -12.51
CA THR A 80 4.37 10.33 -13.25
C THR A 80 4.38 10.13 -14.78
N LYS A 81 5.15 9.15 -15.26
CA LYS A 81 5.18 8.71 -16.67
C LYS A 81 4.99 7.20 -16.73
N PRO A 82 3.75 6.70 -16.63
CA PRO A 82 3.50 5.26 -16.63
C PRO A 82 3.68 4.70 -18.05
N LYS A 83 4.27 3.52 -18.17
CA LYS A 83 4.09 2.75 -19.41
C LYS A 83 2.74 2.04 -19.34
N LYS A 84 2.14 1.76 -20.51
CA LYS A 84 0.94 0.92 -20.57
C LYS A 84 1.25 -0.41 -19.84
N GLU A 85 0.35 -0.82 -18.95
CA GLU A 85 0.38 -2.12 -18.24
C GLU A 85 1.38 -2.25 -17.07
N GLU A 86 1.81 -1.13 -16.47
CA GLU A 86 2.56 -1.12 -15.20
C GLU A 86 1.64 -0.81 -14.00
N ILE A 87 1.69 -1.64 -12.96
CA ILE A 87 1.00 -1.44 -11.68
C ILE A 87 2.04 -1.37 -10.58
N TYR A 88 1.88 -0.39 -9.69
CA TYR A 88 2.76 -0.17 -8.55
C TYR A 88 1.95 -0.16 -7.25
N GLU A 89 2.42 -0.93 -6.28
CA GLU A 89 1.82 -1.01 -4.94
C GLU A 89 2.92 -0.81 -3.90
N LEU A 90 2.68 0.05 -2.93
CA LEU A 90 3.55 0.25 -1.78
C LEU A 90 2.99 -0.50 -0.58
N TYR A 91 3.86 -1.12 0.21
CA TYR A 91 3.53 -1.76 1.48
C TYR A 91 4.39 -1.17 2.59
N ILE A 92 3.79 -0.97 3.75
CA ILE A 92 4.52 -0.70 5.00
C ILE A 92 4.50 -2.00 5.80
N LEU A 93 5.67 -2.47 6.19
CA LEU A 93 5.84 -3.68 7.01
C LEU A 93 5.80 -3.32 8.49
N ARG A 94 5.51 -4.33 9.33
CA ARG A 94 5.40 -4.15 10.79
C ARG A 94 6.62 -3.51 11.43
N ASN A 95 7.82 -3.80 10.91
CA ASN A 95 9.08 -3.22 11.39
C ASN A 95 9.44 -1.84 10.78
N GLY A 96 8.55 -1.26 9.97
CA GLY A 96 8.73 0.05 9.35
C GLY A 96 9.43 0.04 7.98
N ILE A 97 9.81 -1.13 7.44
CA ILE A 97 10.30 -1.22 6.07
C ILE A 97 9.20 -0.80 5.08
N ILE A 98 9.59 -0.03 4.07
CA ILE A 98 8.72 0.34 2.95
C ILE A 98 9.11 -0.50 1.75
N LEU A 99 8.17 -1.27 1.24
CA LEU A 99 8.33 -2.19 0.13
C LEU A 99 7.50 -1.71 -1.06
N LEU A 100 8.11 -1.59 -2.23
CA LEU A 100 7.45 -1.34 -3.50
C LEU A 100 7.33 -2.66 -4.27
N LYS A 101 6.12 -3.04 -4.63
CA LYS A 101 5.82 -4.08 -5.61
C LYS A 101 5.57 -3.44 -6.96
N TYR A 102 6.18 -4.01 -7.98
CA TYR A 102 6.01 -3.65 -9.37
C TYR A 102 5.49 -4.85 -10.14
N VAL A 103 4.36 -4.67 -10.81
CA VAL A 103 3.79 -5.67 -11.72
C VAL A 103 3.77 -5.07 -13.11
N ALA A 104 4.37 -5.77 -14.06
CA ALA A 104 4.26 -5.45 -15.48
C ALA A 104 3.67 -6.62 -16.25
N VAL A 105 2.63 -6.34 -17.00
CA VAL A 105 2.14 -7.29 -18.02
C VAL A 105 2.92 -7.01 -19.29
N ARG A 106 3.52 -8.05 -19.86
CA ARG A 106 4.06 -8.05 -21.21
C ARG A 106 3.33 -9.14 -21.98
N LYS A 107 3.28 -9.02 -23.31
CA LYS A 107 2.46 -9.83 -24.25
C LYS A 107 2.26 -11.32 -23.89
N ASP A 108 3.25 -11.96 -23.27
CA ASP A 108 3.30 -13.38 -22.92
C ASP A 108 3.60 -13.68 -21.44
N ARG A 109 3.85 -12.68 -20.59
CA ARG A 109 4.26 -12.90 -19.19
C ARG A 109 3.90 -11.76 -18.25
N VAL A 110 3.52 -12.12 -17.03
CA VAL A 110 3.41 -11.19 -15.89
C VAL A 110 4.74 -11.21 -15.15
N MET A 111 5.39 -10.06 -15.04
CA MET A 111 6.61 -9.88 -14.26
C MET A 111 6.26 -9.19 -12.95
N GLU A 112 6.66 -9.78 -11.83
CA GLU A 112 6.43 -9.26 -10.49
C GLU A 112 7.77 -9.09 -9.79
N ASP A 113 8.11 -7.86 -9.43
CA ASP A 113 9.36 -7.50 -8.75
C ASP A 113 9.07 -6.75 -7.45
N TYR A 114 9.96 -6.89 -6.47
CA TYR A 114 9.86 -6.24 -5.17
C TYR A 114 11.12 -5.41 -4.89
N TYR A 115 10.95 -4.23 -4.31
CA TYR A 115 12.02 -3.28 -4.02
C TYR A 115 11.87 -2.69 -2.63
N ILE A 116 12.95 -2.58 -1.87
CA ILE A 116 12.98 -1.84 -0.61
C ILE A 116 13.28 -0.37 -0.92
N LEU A 117 12.46 0.53 -0.35
CA LEU A 117 12.77 1.96 -0.35
C LEU A 117 13.83 2.26 0.70
N THR A 118 14.99 2.72 0.26
CA THR A 118 16.10 3.13 1.12
C THR A 118 16.35 4.63 0.99
N LYS A 119 17.25 5.18 1.82
CA LYS A 119 17.65 6.58 1.72
C LYS A 119 18.34 6.92 0.40
N THR A 120 18.96 5.93 -0.27
CA THR A 120 19.74 6.12 -1.49
C THR A 120 19.02 5.69 -2.75
N GLY A 121 17.88 4.98 -2.63
CA GLY A 121 17.10 4.54 -3.79
C GLY A 121 16.28 3.28 -3.53
N LEU A 122 15.82 2.67 -4.62
CA LEU A 122 15.08 1.41 -4.62
C LEU A 122 16.05 0.23 -4.77
N GLN A 123 16.09 -0.64 -3.77
CA GLN A 123 16.92 -1.84 -3.77
C GLN A 123 16.07 -3.07 -4.10
N LYS A 124 16.35 -3.74 -5.23
CA LYS A 124 15.61 -4.93 -5.64
C LYS A 124 15.83 -6.09 -4.65
N ILE A 125 14.76 -6.75 -4.26
CA ILE A 125 14.79 -8.03 -3.54
C ILE A 125 14.71 -9.14 -4.57
N TYR A 126 15.65 -10.07 -4.53
CA TYR A 126 15.60 -11.26 -5.36
C TYR A 126 14.78 -12.34 -4.65
N SER A 127 13.76 -12.87 -5.32
CA SER A 127 13.19 -14.17 -4.94
C SER A 127 14.16 -15.24 -5.45
N LYS A 128 14.59 -16.16 -4.56
CA LYS A 128 15.08 -17.46 -5.00
C LYS A 128 13.94 -18.29 -5.58
#